data_AF-A0A4Y8CCH1-F1
#
_entry.id   AF-A0A4Y8CCH1-F1
#
_cell.length_a   1.000
_cell.length_b   1.000
_cell.length_c   1.000
_cell.angle_alpha   90.00
_cell.angle_beta   90.00
_cell.angle_gamma   90.00
#
_symmetry.space_group_name_H-M   'P 1'
#
loop_
_entity.id
_entity.type
_entity.pdbx_description
1 polymer ?
#
loop_
_entity_poly.entity_id
_entity_poly.type
_entity_poly.pdbx_seq_one_letter_code
_entity_poly.pdbx_strand_id
1 'polypeptide(L)'
;SIACGKSTFIEIANSLGFKSISADKIAHKILDENALELEKIFSPFNLKNLLTKEKKIDRKILGEIVFNNKEAKKTLENFTHPKIRAKILEQMQILDKENKAFFVEIPLFFESGAYENLGKVIVIYTPKELSLKRIMQRDKLSLEAAKVRLDSQID
;
A
#
# COMPACT_ATOMS: atom_id res chain seq x y z
N SER A 1 6.76 -4.31 6.93
CA SER A 1 6.39 -5.28 7.99
C SER A 1 5.26 -6.18 7.52
N ILE A 2 5.57 -7.45 7.23
CA ILE A 2 4.62 -8.46 6.74
C ILE A 2 4.30 -9.47 7.85
N ALA A 3 3.04 -9.92 7.92
CA ALA A 3 2.55 -10.95 8.85
C ALA A 3 2.79 -10.67 10.36
N CYS A 4 3.03 -9.41 10.73
CA CYS A 4 3.23 -8.98 12.11
C CYS A 4 1.93 -8.82 12.91
N GLY A 5 0.77 -8.73 12.23
CA GLY A 5 -0.54 -8.54 12.87
C GLY A 5 -1.12 -7.12 12.73
N LYS A 6 -0.58 -6.29 11.84
CA LYS A 6 -1.12 -4.93 11.58
C LYS A 6 -2.60 -4.91 11.23
N SER A 7 -3.06 -5.81 10.36
CA SER A 7 -4.48 -5.93 10.02
C SER A 7 -5.33 -6.31 11.23
N THR A 8 -4.83 -7.21 12.09
CA THR A 8 -5.49 -7.59 13.34
C THR A 8 -5.62 -6.42 14.31
N PHE A 9 -4.58 -5.60 14.45
CA PHE A 9 -4.66 -4.37 15.26
C PHE A 9 -5.74 -3.42 14.75
N ILE A 10 -5.78 -3.18 13.43
CA ILE A 10 -6.80 -2.31 12.82
C ILE A 10 -8.21 -2.89 13.00
N GLU A 11 -8.38 -4.20 12.85
CA GLU A 11 -9.66 -4.89 13.07
C GLU A 11 -10.14 -4.71 14.52
N ILE A 12 -9.28 -4.94 15.49
CA ILE A 12 -9.58 -4.74 16.91
C ILE A 12 -9.91 -3.27 17.19
N ALA A 13 -9.09 -2.33 16.71
CA ALA A 13 -9.33 -0.90 16.88
C ALA A 13 -10.70 -0.47 16.32
N ASN A 14 -11.05 -0.95 15.11
CA ASN A 14 -12.34 -0.68 14.51
C ASN A 14 -13.50 -1.28 15.34
N SER A 15 -13.34 -2.48 15.88
CA SER A 15 -14.35 -3.12 16.75
C SER A 15 -14.59 -2.35 18.07
N LEU A 16 -13.57 -1.62 18.53
CA LEU A 16 -13.64 -0.73 19.70
C LEU A 16 -14.18 0.68 19.36
N GLY A 17 -14.56 0.93 18.12
CA GLY A 17 -15.15 2.19 17.67
C GLY A 17 -14.16 3.25 17.19
N PHE A 18 -12.87 2.92 17.05
CA PHE A 18 -11.90 3.82 16.43
C PHE A 18 -12.05 3.83 14.91
N LYS A 19 -11.78 4.98 14.30
CA LYS A 19 -11.72 5.10 12.84
C LYS A 19 -10.32 4.74 12.34
N SER A 20 -10.25 4.15 11.15
CA SER A 20 -8.99 3.86 10.48
C SER A 20 -8.97 4.30 9.02
N ILE A 21 -7.82 4.78 8.57
CA ILE A 21 -7.52 5.12 7.18
C ILE A 21 -6.57 4.05 6.64
N SER A 22 -6.86 3.47 5.48
CA SER A 22 -5.99 2.46 4.84
C SER A 22 -5.29 3.05 3.62
N ALA A 23 -3.96 3.16 3.68
CA ALA A 23 -3.15 3.68 2.57
C ALA A 23 -3.29 2.80 1.32
N ASP A 24 -3.41 1.47 1.47
CA ASP A 24 -3.61 0.55 0.34
C ASP A 24 -4.95 0.80 -0.38
N LYS A 25 -6.02 1.02 0.39
CA LYS A 25 -7.33 1.36 -0.21
C LYS A 25 -7.26 2.68 -0.96
N ILE A 26 -6.57 3.67 -0.41
CA ILE A 26 -6.35 4.96 -1.08
C ILE A 26 -5.53 4.77 -2.35
N ALA A 27 -4.43 4.02 -2.30
CA ALA A 27 -3.59 3.75 -3.46
C ALA A 27 -4.38 3.11 -4.61
N HIS A 28 -5.18 2.08 -4.31
CA HIS A 28 -6.06 1.46 -5.31
C HIS A 28 -7.06 2.46 -5.89
N LYS A 29 -7.67 3.28 -5.05
CA LYS A 29 -8.64 4.29 -5.50
C LYS A 29 -7.99 5.33 -6.41
N ILE A 30 -6.78 5.77 -6.10
CA ILE A 30 -6.02 6.70 -6.95
C ILE A 30 -5.73 6.09 -8.32
N LEU A 31 -5.39 4.79 -8.41
CA LEU A 31 -5.20 4.14 -9.70
C LEU A 31 -6.50 4.14 -10.53
N ASP A 32 -7.62 3.80 -9.92
CA ASP A 32 -8.91 3.75 -10.60
C ASP A 32 -9.41 5.15 -11.01
N GLU A 33 -9.29 6.16 -10.13
CA GLU A 33 -9.70 7.54 -10.40
C GLU A 33 -8.87 8.19 -11.52
N ASN A 34 -7.64 7.70 -11.75
CA ASN A 34 -6.72 8.24 -12.75
C ASN A 34 -6.48 7.26 -13.92
N ALA A 35 -7.37 6.30 -14.12
CA ALA A 35 -7.15 5.20 -15.05
C ALA A 35 -6.84 5.64 -16.49
N LEU A 36 -7.56 6.64 -17.01
CA LEU A 36 -7.34 7.16 -18.37
C LEU A 36 -6.00 7.89 -18.54
N GLU A 37 -5.54 8.57 -17.49
CA GLU A 37 -4.23 9.25 -17.51
C GLU A 37 -3.10 8.22 -17.44
N LEU A 38 -3.26 7.23 -16.56
CA LEU A 38 -2.34 6.11 -16.43
C LEU A 38 -2.26 5.28 -17.72
N GLU A 39 -3.37 5.02 -18.41
CA GLU A 39 -3.34 4.35 -19.71
C GLU A 39 -2.44 5.10 -20.70
N LYS A 40 -2.58 6.42 -20.82
CA LYS A 40 -1.73 7.24 -21.71
C LYS A 40 -0.26 7.17 -21.31
N ILE A 41 0.04 7.35 -20.02
CA ILE A 41 1.40 7.32 -19.48
C ILE A 41 2.07 5.96 -19.74
N PHE A 42 1.32 4.86 -19.60
CA PHE A 42 1.87 3.51 -19.68
C PHE A 42 1.71 2.85 -21.06
N SER A 43 0.99 3.47 -21.99
CA SER A 43 0.86 3.00 -23.38
C SER A 43 2.19 2.73 -24.09
N PRO A 44 3.29 3.48 -23.86
CA PRO A 44 4.58 3.17 -24.50
C PRO A 44 5.26 1.93 -23.92
N PHE A 45 4.89 1.53 -22.70
CA PHE A 45 5.52 0.43 -21.97
C PHE A 45 4.84 -0.93 -22.24
N ASN A 46 3.69 -0.95 -22.92
CA ASN A 46 2.95 -2.18 -23.16
C ASN A 46 2.06 -2.11 -24.40
N LEU A 47 2.02 -3.21 -25.16
CA LEU A 47 1.10 -3.37 -26.29
C LEU A 47 -0.31 -3.80 -25.85
N LYS A 48 -0.47 -4.28 -24.60
CA LYS A 48 -1.78 -4.68 -24.04
C LYS A 48 -2.54 -3.46 -23.52
N ASN A 49 -3.87 -3.51 -23.64
CA ASN A 49 -4.76 -2.52 -23.03
C ASN A 49 -4.62 -2.56 -21.50
N LEU A 50 -4.32 -1.41 -20.88
CA LEU A 50 -4.21 -1.26 -19.42
C LEU A 50 -5.57 -1.08 -18.73
N LEU A 51 -6.63 -0.84 -19.49
CA LEU A 51 -7.97 -0.62 -18.97
C LEU A 51 -8.80 -1.90 -19.01
N THR A 52 -9.51 -2.16 -17.92
CA THR A 52 -10.59 -3.14 -17.89
C THR A 52 -11.79 -2.64 -18.71
N LYS A 53 -12.77 -3.51 -18.96
CA LYS A 53 -14.02 -3.14 -19.65
C LYS A 53 -14.79 -2.01 -18.95
N GLU A 54 -14.57 -1.81 -17.65
CA GLU A 54 -15.19 -0.76 -16.85
C GLU A 54 -14.36 0.55 -16.80
N LYS A 55 -13.33 0.69 -17.64
CA LYS A 55 -12.38 1.83 -17.63
C LYS A 55 -11.61 1.99 -16.31
N LYS A 56 -11.38 0.89 -15.58
CA LYS A 56 -10.48 0.84 -14.40
C LYS A 56 -9.11 0.31 -14.80
N ILE A 57 -8.10 0.51 -13.95
CA ILE A 57 -6.76 -0.03 -14.20
C ILE A 57 -6.73 -1.54 -13.97
N ASP A 58 -6.21 -2.28 -14.95
CA ASP A 58 -5.79 -3.66 -14.73
C ASP A 58 -4.48 -3.66 -13.93
N ARG A 59 -4.63 -3.78 -12.61
CA ARG A 59 -3.52 -3.79 -11.64
C ARG A 59 -2.54 -4.94 -11.86
N LYS A 60 -2.99 -6.06 -12.43
CA LYS A 60 -2.11 -7.20 -12.73
C LYS A 60 -1.16 -6.82 -13.85
N ILE A 61 -1.70 -6.26 -14.93
CA ILE A 61 -0.91 -5.78 -16.08
C ILE A 61 0.02 -4.65 -15.65
N LEU A 62 -0.49 -3.65 -14.91
CA LEU A 62 0.34 -2.55 -14.42
C LEU A 62 1.47 -3.06 -13.51
N GLY A 63 1.17 -4.02 -12.62
CA GLY A 63 2.15 -4.69 -11.77
C GLY A 63 3.24 -5.39 -12.56
N GLU A 64 2.88 -6.13 -13.61
CA GLU A 64 3.84 -6.79 -14.52
C GLU A 64 4.76 -5.78 -15.21
N ILE A 65 4.24 -4.62 -15.64
CA ILE A 65 5.04 -3.57 -16.28
C ILE A 65 6.07 -3.00 -15.29
N VAL A 66 5.62 -2.54 -14.12
CA VAL A 66 6.51 -1.88 -13.15
C VAL A 66 7.46 -2.84 -12.46
N PHE A 67 7.13 -4.13 -12.38
CA PHE A 67 8.05 -5.15 -11.87
C PHE A 67 9.22 -5.37 -12.82
N ASN A 68 8.97 -5.36 -14.13
CA ASN A 68 9.98 -5.64 -15.15
C ASN A 68 10.71 -4.40 -15.68
N ASN A 69 10.23 -3.20 -15.39
CA ASN A 69 10.81 -1.96 -15.91
C ASN A 69 10.99 -0.90 -14.80
N LYS A 70 12.26 -0.56 -14.50
CA LYS A 70 12.63 0.42 -13.47
C LYS A 70 12.14 1.84 -13.79
N GLU A 71 12.15 2.24 -15.05
CA GLU A 71 11.65 3.55 -15.48
C GLU A 71 10.14 3.63 -15.26
N ALA A 72 9.40 2.61 -15.71
CA ALA A 72 7.96 2.51 -15.50
C ALA A 72 7.60 2.53 -14.01
N LYS A 73 8.36 1.83 -13.17
CA LYS A 73 8.21 1.88 -11.70
C LYS A 73 8.36 3.30 -11.16
N LYS A 74 9.45 3.99 -11.50
CA LYS A 74 9.71 5.36 -11.04
C LYS A 74 8.61 6.33 -11.52
N THR A 75 8.13 6.15 -12.75
CA THR A 75 7.00 6.92 -13.30
C THR A 75 5.73 6.71 -12.48
N LEU A 76 5.41 5.45 -12.12
CA LEU A 76 4.23 5.16 -11.29
C LEU A 76 4.36 5.75 -9.89
N GLU A 77 5.53 5.62 -9.27
CA GLU A 77 5.81 6.15 -7.93
C GLU A 77 5.66 7.68 -7.91
N ASN A 78 6.30 8.38 -8.86
CA ASN A 78 6.19 9.84 -9.00
C ASN A 78 4.74 10.30 -9.24
N PHE A 79 3.95 9.51 -9.98
CA PHE A 79 2.55 9.82 -10.22
C PHE A 79 1.66 9.62 -8.97
N THR A 80 1.87 8.51 -8.27
CA THR A 80 0.97 8.04 -7.21
C THR A 80 1.31 8.61 -5.83
N HIS A 81 2.59 8.71 -5.47
CA HIS A 81 3.03 9.15 -4.15
C HIS A 81 2.43 10.51 -3.71
N PRO A 82 2.51 11.60 -4.51
CA PRO A 82 1.93 12.87 -4.10
C PRO A 82 0.40 12.81 -3.97
N LYS A 83 -0.29 12.10 -4.86
CA LYS A 83 -1.76 11.95 -4.83
C LYS A 83 -2.23 11.16 -3.61
N ILE A 84 -1.56 10.05 -3.30
CA ILE A 84 -1.83 9.23 -2.12
C ILE A 84 -1.58 10.03 -0.85
N ARG A 85 -0.45 10.74 -0.77
CA ARG A 85 -0.12 11.59 0.39
C ARG A 85 -1.18 12.66 0.63
N ALA A 86 -1.57 13.39 -0.42
CA ALA A 86 -2.60 14.41 -0.32
C ALA A 86 -3.93 13.82 0.19
N LYS A 87 -4.33 12.66 -0.33
CA LYS A 87 -5.59 12.02 0.05
C LYS A 87 -5.59 11.47 1.48
N ILE A 88 -4.44 10.96 1.94
CA ILE A 88 -4.26 10.57 3.35
C ILE A 88 -4.40 11.80 4.24
N LEU A 89 -3.68 12.89 3.94
CA LEU A 89 -3.73 14.13 4.73
C LEU A 89 -5.14 14.73 4.79
N GLU A 90 -5.86 14.74 3.67
CA GLU A 90 -7.27 15.18 3.60
C GLU A 90 -8.15 14.37 4.57
N GLN A 91 -8.03 13.04 4.54
CA GLN A 91 -8.81 12.18 5.45
C GLN A 91 -8.41 12.36 6.90
N MET A 92 -7.11 12.52 7.19
CA MET A 92 -6.61 12.81 8.54
C MET A 92 -7.21 14.11 9.08
N GLN A 93 -7.22 15.18 8.30
CA GLN A 93 -7.78 16.48 8.71
C GLN A 93 -9.29 16.40 9.00
N ILE A 94 -10.03 15.56 8.28
CA ILE A 94 -11.45 15.34 8.54
C ILE A 94 -11.64 14.64 9.89
N LEU A 95 -10.87 13.58 10.15
CA LEU A 95 -10.98 12.81 11.40
C LEU A 95 -10.47 13.60 12.62
N ASP A 96 -9.45 14.42 12.44
CA ASP A 96 -8.88 15.24 13.50
C ASP A 96 -9.90 16.26 14.06
N LYS A 97 -10.75 16.83 13.18
CA LYS A 97 -11.85 17.72 13.59
C LYS A 97 -12.90 17.04 14.48
N GLU A 98 -12.96 15.71 14.49
CA GLU A 98 -13.88 14.97 15.37
C GLU A 98 -13.37 14.88 16.81
N ASN A 99 -12.16 15.36 17.10
CA ASN A 99 -11.51 15.30 18.42
C ASN A 99 -11.50 13.88 19.03
N LYS A 100 -11.37 12.86 18.18
CA LYS A 100 -11.25 11.44 18.54
C LYS A 100 -10.00 10.86 17.92
N ALA A 101 -9.33 9.97 18.64
CA ALA A 101 -8.19 9.25 18.09
C ALA A 101 -8.61 8.39 16.88
N PHE A 102 -7.73 8.29 15.91
CA PHE A 102 -7.89 7.46 14.72
C PHE A 102 -6.55 6.83 14.34
N PHE A 103 -6.59 5.80 13.50
CA PHE A 103 -5.40 5.08 13.06
C PHE A 103 -5.18 5.22 11.56
N VAL A 104 -3.92 5.35 11.13
CA VAL A 104 -3.56 5.33 9.72
C VAL A 104 -2.73 4.09 9.46
N GLU A 105 -3.31 3.14 8.72
CA GLU A 105 -2.66 1.91 8.33
C GLU A 105 -1.77 2.16 7.10
N ILE A 106 -0.46 2.15 7.32
CA ILE A 106 0.57 2.35 6.28
C ILE A 106 1.42 1.08 6.18
N PRO A 107 1.57 0.45 5.00
CA PRO A 107 2.37 -0.78 4.85
C PRO A 107 3.87 -0.52 4.80
N LEU A 108 4.34 0.44 3.99
CA LEU A 108 5.76 0.64 3.74
C LEU A 108 6.12 2.03 3.15
N PHE A 109 5.30 3.06 3.37
CA PHE A 109 5.62 4.43 2.92
C PHE A 109 6.54 5.21 3.88
N PHE A 110 7.05 4.54 4.92
CA PHE A 110 7.84 5.16 5.98
C PHE A 110 9.22 5.65 5.49
N GLU A 111 9.76 5.05 4.43
CA GLU A 111 11.08 5.39 3.86
C GLU A 111 11.17 6.83 3.32
N SER A 112 10.04 7.49 3.08
CA SER A 112 10.02 8.87 2.57
C SER A 112 10.12 9.96 3.66
N GLY A 113 10.17 9.59 4.95
CA GLY A 113 10.19 10.53 6.09
C GLY A 113 8.94 11.43 6.18
N ALA A 114 7.95 11.22 5.31
CA ALA A 114 6.86 12.15 5.06
C ALA A 114 5.78 12.19 6.15
N TYR A 115 5.81 11.24 7.09
CA TYR A 115 4.77 11.03 8.10
C TYR A 115 5.25 11.20 9.54
N GLU A 116 6.56 11.36 9.79
CA GLU A 116 7.12 11.49 11.15
C GLU A 116 6.57 12.70 11.90
N ASN A 117 6.20 13.76 11.17
CA ASN A 117 5.64 14.98 11.74
C ASN A 117 4.09 15.00 11.81
N LEU A 118 3.41 13.90 11.47
CA LEU A 118 1.95 13.86 11.36
C LEU A 118 1.24 13.20 12.54
N GLY A 119 1.97 12.64 13.51
CA GLY A 119 1.38 12.04 14.69
C GLY A 119 2.31 11.09 15.43
N LYS A 120 1.73 10.12 16.15
CA LYS A 120 2.47 9.06 16.83
C LYS A 120 2.55 7.81 15.96
N VAL A 121 3.66 7.11 16.05
CA VAL A 121 3.93 5.89 15.26
C VAL A 121 3.80 4.66 16.15
N ILE A 122 3.00 3.70 15.71
CA ILE A 122 2.84 2.39 16.36
C ILE A 122 3.44 1.33 15.45
N VAL A 123 4.50 0.68 15.91
CA VAL A 123 5.14 -0.42 15.20
C VAL A 123 4.68 -1.74 15.81
N ILE A 124 4.08 -2.60 14.99
CA ILE A 124 3.73 -3.96 15.38
C ILE A 124 4.87 -4.87 14.92
N TYR A 125 5.60 -5.39 15.90
CA TYR A 125 6.78 -6.21 15.68
C TYR A 125 6.51 -7.68 15.99
N THR A 126 7.15 -8.56 15.23
CA THR A 126 7.17 -10.00 15.48
C THR A 126 8.53 -10.53 15.03
N PRO A 127 9.18 -11.43 15.79
CA PRO A 127 10.44 -12.05 15.37
C PRO A 127 10.37 -12.64 13.96
N LYS A 128 11.45 -12.49 13.18
CA LYS A 128 11.52 -12.91 11.77
C LYS A 128 11.09 -14.37 11.56
N GLU A 129 11.50 -15.27 12.44
CA GLU A 129 11.13 -16.70 12.38
C GLU A 129 9.61 -16.93 12.45
N LEU A 130 8.90 -16.19 13.31
CA LEU A 130 7.45 -16.29 13.46
C LEU A 130 6.72 -15.64 12.29
N SER A 131 7.21 -14.51 11.79
CA SER A 131 6.68 -13.89 10.56
C SER A 131 6.79 -14.85 9.38
N LEU A 132 7.95 -15.49 9.22
CA LEU A 132 8.22 -16.42 8.15
C LEU A 132 7.32 -17.66 8.19
N LYS A 133 7.13 -18.26 9.38
CA LYS A 133 6.15 -19.35 9.58
C LYS A 133 4.72 -18.93 9.16
N ARG A 134 4.30 -17.73 9.55
CA ARG A 134 2.97 -17.20 9.19
C ARG A 134 2.82 -16.95 7.68
N ILE A 135 3.84 -16.41 7.02
CA ILE A 135 3.85 -16.19 5.56
C ILE A 135 3.71 -17.51 4.83
N MET A 136 4.51 -18.52 5.19
CA MET A 136 4.46 -19.84 4.57
C MET A 136 3.07 -20.47 4.71
N GLN A 137 2.47 -20.41 5.91
CA GLN A 137 1.14 -20.96 6.18
C GLN A 137 0.02 -20.22 5.42
N ARG A 138 0.03 -18.89 5.44
CA ARG A 138 -1.03 -18.06 4.83
C ARG A 138 -0.95 -18.08 3.31
N ASP A 139 0.24 -17.87 2.76
CA ASP A 139 0.46 -17.65 1.33
C ASP A 139 0.81 -18.95 0.60
N LYS A 140 0.92 -20.09 1.33
CA LYS A 140 1.30 -21.42 0.81
C LYS A 140 2.60 -21.37 0.00
N LEU A 141 3.61 -20.69 0.54
CA LEU A 141 4.92 -20.48 -0.10
C LEU A 141 5.99 -21.43 0.47
N SER A 142 7.01 -21.72 -0.34
CA SER A 142 8.24 -22.36 0.16
C SER A 142 9.00 -21.43 1.11
N LEU A 143 9.96 -21.98 1.85
CA LEU A 143 10.84 -21.21 2.73
C LEU A 143 11.58 -20.11 1.95
N GLU A 144 12.10 -20.44 0.77
CA GLU A 144 12.87 -19.54 -0.09
C GLU A 144 11.98 -18.41 -0.61
N ALA A 145 10.78 -18.73 -1.10
CA ALA A 145 9.82 -17.73 -1.56
C ALA A 145 9.32 -16.83 -0.41
N ALA A 146 9.14 -17.38 0.79
CA ALA A 146 8.78 -16.62 1.98
C ALA A 146 9.92 -15.69 2.44
N LYS A 147 11.19 -16.14 2.37
CA LYS A 147 12.37 -15.31 2.64
C LYS A 147 12.47 -14.14 1.66
N VAL A 148 12.42 -14.40 0.36
CA VAL A 148 12.43 -13.34 -0.67
C VAL A 148 11.34 -12.30 -0.40
N ARG A 149 10.14 -12.76 0.00
CA ARG A 149 9.03 -11.86 0.31
C ARG A 149 9.27 -11.05 1.59
N LEU A 150 9.82 -11.67 2.63
CA LEU A 150 10.20 -10.99 3.86
C LEU A 150 11.32 -9.96 3.60
N ASP A 151 12.34 -10.33 2.84
CA ASP A 151 13.49 -9.49 2.50
C ASP A 151 13.12 -8.36 1.52
N SER A 152 12.08 -8.54 0.70
CA SER A 152 11.54 -7.46 -0.15
C SER A 152 10.83 -6.36 0.66
N GLN A 153 10.55 -6.61 1.94
CA GLN A 153 10.07 -5.62 2.90
C GLN A 153 11.18 -5.39 3.92
N ILE A 154 12.16 -4.57 3.57
CA ILE A 154 13.30 -4.30 4.44
C ILE A 154 12.83 -3.58 5.72
N ASP A 155 13.53 -3.91 6.80
CA ASP A 155 13.47 -3.29 8.13
C ASP A 155 13.63 -1.76 8.07
#